data_AF-A0A9D4DPT4-F1
#
_entry.id   AF-A0A9D4DPT4-F1
#
_cell.length_a   1.000
_cell.length_b   1.000
_cell.length_c   1.000
_cell.angle_alpha   90.00
_cell.angle_beta   90.00
_cell.angle_gamma   90.00
#
_symmetry.space_group_name_H-M   'P 1'
#
loop_
_entity.id
_entity.type
_entity.pdbx_description
1 polymer ?
#
loop_
_entity_poly.entity_id
_entity_poly.type
_entity_poly.pdbx_seq_one_letter_code
_entity_poly.pdbx_strand_id
1 'polypeptide(L)' 'MTHRSSILDGTTGWNMEVNLGKRLVFPDVVQTTLRPDIVLLSETGKKLIVIELTVPWRQGVRKEESEVNSANRSL' A
#
# COMPACT_ATOMS: atom_id res chain seq x y z
N MET A 1 13.14 29.96 -3.51
CA MET A 1 13.05 28.51 -3.79
C MET A 1 12.64 27.82 -2.50
N THR A 2 11.42 27.31 -2.41
CA THR A 2 10.97 26.55 -1.23
C THR A 2 11.46 25.11 -1.35
N HIS A 3 12.32 24.72 -0.41
CA HIS A 3 12.80 23.34 -0.34
C HIS A 3 11.62 22.46 0.11
N ARG A 4 11.19 21.53 -0.76
CA ARG A 4 10.21 20.52 -0.36
C ARG A 4 10.91 19.51 0.54
N SER A 5 10.53 19.47 1.81
CA SER A 5 10.99 18.44 2.74
C SER A 5 10.44 17.07 2.34
N SER A 6 11.31 16.07 2.33
CA SER A 6 10.96 14.66 2.17
C SER A 6 10.42 14.09 3.48
N ILE A 7 9.62 13.03 3.39
CA ILE A 7 9.16 12.27 4.57
C ILE A 7 10.33 11.64 5.35
N LEU A 8 11.46 11.40 4.67
CA LEU A 8 12.65 10.81 5.28
C LEU A 8 13.55 11.85 5.99
N ASP A 9 13.21 13.14 5.88
CA ASP A 9 13.99 14.21 6.49
C ASP A 9 13.88 14.22 8.03
N GLY A 10 14.86 14.86 8.66
CA GLY A 10 14.89 15.07 10.10
C GLY A 10 15.41 13.88 10.91
N THR A 11 15.87 12.81 10.27
CA THR A 11 16.66 11.75 10.92
C THR A 11 17.52 11.00 9.90
N THR A 12 18.45 10.19 10.39
CA THR A 12 19.35 9.34 9.59
C THR A 12 19.26 7.89 10.09
N GLY A 13 20.02 6.97 9.47
CA GLY A 13 20.07 5.57 9.93
C GLY A 13 18.75 4.82 9.72
N TRP A 14 18.09 5.05 8.60
CA TRP A 14 16.89 4.31 8.21
C TRP A 14 17.25 2.86 7.86
N ASN A 15 16.63 1.91 8.56
CA ASN A 15 16.65 0.49 8.27
C ASN A 15 15.32 0.08 7.63
N MET A 16 15.37 -0.76 6.60
CA MET A 16 14.19 -1.26 5.89
C MET A 16 14.01 -2.74 6.17
N GLU A 17 12.80 -3.12 6.57
CA GLU A 17 12.40 -4.51 6.75
C GLU A 17 11.14 -4.82 5.92
N VAL A 18 11.04 -6.06 5.43
CA VAL A 18 9.97 -6.49 4.51
C VAL A 18 9.37 -7.81 4.99
N ASN A 19 8.04 -7.91 4.91
CA ASN A 19 7.29 -9.11 5.25
C ASN A 19 7.35 -10.17 4.14
N LEU A 20 8.46 -10.89 4.04
CA LEU A 20 8.63 -11.99 3.07
C LEU A 20 8.11 -13.34 3.60
N GLY A 21 6.98 -13.34 4.29
CA GLY A 21 6.39 -14.55 4.89
C GLY A 21 6.94 -14.93 6.26
N LYS A 22 8.10 -14.38 6.67
CA LYS A 22 8.54 -14.35 8.08
C LYS A 22 7.90 -13.14 8.74
N ARG A 23 7.26 -13.32 9.91
CA ARG A 23 6.60 -12.25 10.66
C ARG A 23 7.61 -11.13 10.94
N LEU A 24 7.34 -9.93 10.42
CA LEU A 24 8.05 -8.71 10.82
C LEU A 24 7.97 -8.56 12.34
N VAL A 25 9.12 -8.40 12.99
CA VAL A 25 9.19 -8.15 14.43
C VAL A 25 9.34 -6.64 14.59
N PHE A 26 8.30 -6.00 15.11
CA PHE A 26 8.40 -4.58 15.39
C PHE A 26 9.32 -4.36 16.61
N PRO A 27 10.21 -3.37 16.54
CA PRO A 27 11.02 -3.00 17.70
C PRO A 27 10.12 -2.41 18.80
N ASP A 28 10.59 -2.46 20.04
CA ASP A 28 9.85 -2.06 21.26
C ASP A 28 9.36 -0.59 21.26
N VAL A 29 9.75 0.20 20.28
CA VAL A 29 9.29 1.58 20.08
C VAL A 29 7.78 1.65 19.83
N VAL A 30 7.17 0.61 19.24
CA VAL A 30 5.72 0.54 18.97
C VAL A 30 5.20 -0.88 19.15
N GLN A 31 4.19 -1.04 20.01
CA GLN A 31 3.42 -2.28 20.09
C GLN A 31 2.29 -2.25 19.05
N THR A 32 2.29 -3.18 18.10
CA THR A 32 1.27 -3.29 17.06
C THR A 32 1.00 -4.73 16.66
N THR A 33 -0.26 -5.03 16.32
CA THR A 33 -0.69 -6.31 15.73
C THR A 33 -0.76 -6.26 14.21
N LEU A 34 -0.44 -5.13 13.59
CA LEU A 34 -0.45 -4.96 12.14
C LEU A 34 0.68 -5.78 11.49
N ARG A 35 0.44 -6.23 10.25
CA ARG A 35 1.41 -6.98 9.45
C ARG A 35 1.59 -6.28 8.10
N PRO A 36 2.27 -5.13 8.09
CA PRO A 36 2.48 -4.40 6.84
C PRO A 36 3.42 -5.15 5.91
N ASP A 37 3.44 -4.74 4.66
CA ASP A 37 4.37 -5.29 3.68
C ASP A 37 5.81 -4.83 3.92
N ILE A 38 6.00 -3.56 4.29
CA ILE A 38 7.31 -2.94 4.48
C ILE A 38 7.29 -1.98 5.67
N VAL A 39 8.41 -1.93 6.41
CA VAL A 39 8.66 -0.97 7.49
C VAL A 39 9.99 -0.25 7.25
N LEU A 40 10.02 1.07 7.47
CA LEU A 40 11.25 1.85 7.63
C LEU A 40 11.36 2.32 9.07
N LEU A 41 12.48 2.04 9.71
CA LEU A 41 12.77 2.41 11.09
C LEU A 41 14.01 3.29 11.17
N SER A 42 13.94 4.39 11.90
CA SER A 42 15.12 5.10 12.37
C SER A 42 15.09 5.10 13.90
N GLU A 43 15.95 4.29 14.51
CA GLU A 43 16.04 4.21 15.98
C GLU A 43 16.56 5.52 16.58
N THR A 44 17.55 6.12 15.92
CA THR A 44 18.16 7.40 16.31
C THR A 44 17.13 8.52 16.36
N GLY A 45 16.24 8.57 15.36
CA GLY A 45 15.14 9.54 15.29
C GLY A 45 13.85 9.11 15.97
N LYS A 46 13.79 7.88 16.49
CA LYS A 46 12.56 7.22 16.97
C LYS A 46 11.39 7.37 15.99
N LYS A 47 11.67 7.19 14.69
CA LYS A 47 10.66 7.28 13.63
C LYS A 47 10.36 5.91 13.03
N LEU A 48 9.09 5.68 12.74
CA LEU A 48 8.60 4.47 12.08
C LEU A 48 7.71 4.90 10.90
N ILE A 49 7.98 4.37 9.70
CA ILE A 49 7.12 4.51 8.54
C ILE A 49 6.65 3.13 8.13
N VAL A 50 5.34 2.98 7.98
CA VAL A 50 4.70 1.73 7.58
C VAL A 50 4.20 1.89 6.15
N ILE A 51 4.48 0.91 5.29
CA ILE A 51 4.11 0.94 3.88
C ILE A 51 3.29 -0.32 3.57
N GLU A 52 2.10 -0.10 3.04
CA GLU A 52 1.19 -1.13 2.57
C GLU A 52 1.16 -1.13 1.04
N LEU A 53 1.32 -2.29 0.43
CA LEU A 53 1.23 -2.47 -1.01
C LEU A 53 -0.17 -2.94 -1.37
N THR A 54 -0.85 -2.16 -2.21
CA THR A 54 -2.14 -2.55 -2.76
C THR A 54 -1.96 -3.02 -4.19
N VAL A 55 -2.59 -4.15 -4.55
CA VAL A 55 -2.66 -4.57 -5.96
C VAL A 55 -3.81 -3.82 -6.61
N PRO A 56 -3.56 -2.97 -7.63
CA PRO A 56 -4.65 -2.39 -8.39
C PRO A 56 -5.29 -3.50 -9.21
N TRP A 57 -6.42 -4.04 -8.75
CA TRP A 57 -7.20 -4.97 -9.54
C TRP A 57 -7.55 -4.28 -10.87
N ARG A 58 -7.33 -4.97 -12.00
CA ARG A 58 -7.69 -4.43 -13.32
C ARG A 58 -9.19 -4.17 -13.32
N GLN A 59 -9.59 -2.91 -13.46
CA GLN A 59 -10.98 -2.53 -13.69
C GLN A 59 -11.50 -3.35 -14.87
N GLY A 60 -12.37 -4.32 -14.57
CA GLY A 60 -12.86 -5.27 -15.56
C GLY A 60 -13.57 -4.52 -16.67
N VAL A 61 -13.04 -4.62 -17.89
CA VAL A 61 -13.76 -4.24 -19.10
C VAL A 61 -14.96 -5.19 -19.20
N ARG A 62 -16.17 -4.71 -18.89
CA ARG A 62 -17.40 -5.30 -19.41
C ARG A 62 -17.91 -4.40 -20.52
N LYS A 63 -17.59 -4.78 -21.76
CA LYS A 63 -18.41 -4.38 -22.91
C LYS A 63 -19.68 -5.20 -22.81
N GLU A 64 -20.78 -4.60 -22.38
CA GLU A 64 -22.10 -5.18 -22.61
C GLU A 64 -22.50 -4.82 -24.04
N GLU A 65 -22.17 -5.73 -24.95
CA GLU A 65 -22.73 -5.79 -26.30
C GLU A 65 -23.82 -6.87 -26.27
N SER A 66 -25.09 -6.46 -26.22
CA SER A 66 -26.23 -7.25 -26.73
C SER A 66 -27.55 -6.46 -26.65
N GLU A 67 -27.74 -5.48 -27.54
CA GLU A 67 -29.08 -5.20 -28.07
C GLU A 67 -29.43 -6.30 -29.09
N VAL A 68 -29.75 -7.50 -28.61
CA VAL A 68 -30.42 -8.53 -29.44
C VAL A 68 -31.61 -9.06 -28.66
N ASN A 69 -32.63 -8.21 -28.46
CA ASN A 69 -33.99 -8.71 -28.20
C ASN A 69 -35.15 -7.71 -28.42
N SER A 70 -35.05 -6.79 -29.39
CA SER A 70 -36.20 -5.95 -29.78
C SER A 70 -37.04 -6.52 -30.94
N ALA A 71 -36.65 -7.65 -31.56
CA ALA A 71 -37.35 -8.19 -32.73
C ALA A 71 -38.49 -9.19 -32.42
N ASN A 72 -38.75 -9.56 -31.17
CA ASN A 72 -39.74 -10.61 -30.82
C ASN A 72 -40.94 -10.15 -29.97
N ARG A 73 -41.38 -8.89 -30.12
CA ARG A 73 -42.64 -8.42 -29.49
C ARG A 73 -43.48 -7.58 -30.45
N SER A 74 -44.06 -8.23 -31.48
CA SER A 74 -45.25 -7.75 -32.22
C SER A 74 -45.80 -8.90 -33.07
N LEU A 75 -46.64 -9.73 -32.45
CA LEU A 75 -47.77 -10.41 -33.12
C LEU A 75 -49.04 -9.70 -32.65
#